data_AF-A0A7V5QCG7-F1
#
_entry.id   AF-A0A7V5QCG7-F1
#
_cell.length_a   1.000
_cell.length_b   1.000
_cell.length_c   1.000
_cell.angle_alpha   90.00
_cell.angle_beta   90.00
_cell.angle_gamma   90.00
#
_symmetry.space_group_name_H-M   'P 1'
#
loop_
_entity.id
_entity.type
_entity.pdbx_description
1 polymer ?
#
loop_
_entity_poly.entity_id
_entity_poly.type
_entity_poly.pdbx_seq_one_letter_code
_entity_poly.pdbx_strand_id
1 'polypeptide(L)'
;MSEDRSYYDLPNGDRRENFSATANSFSKFYLIESNVAYRAAMPDPEGIRHVLPPDASAEQLGAAILDALAHSRFIPPSHPEFDALFKERKAAELVDEYDAELMRLAGVKNKASLYRGAKGVNVTLEVDHSQINIYAFSRRKGRYFWSRKSDPVGKRTVPAAVSAQELGEAYLEALAEGGAIS
;
A
#
# COMPACT_ATOMS: atom_id res chain seq x y z
N MET A 1 -6.55 17.39 -18.49
CA MET A 1 -7.24 18.18 -17.44
C MET A 1 -6.41 18.00 -16.18
N SER A 2 -5.73 19.04 -15.70
CA SER A 2 -5.01 18.96 -14.43
C SER A 2 -6.05 18.86 -13.32
N GLU A 3 -6.10 17.75 -12.59
CA GLU A 3 -6.87 17.68 -11.36
C GLU A 3 -6.49 18.88 -10.48
N ASP A 4 -7.49 19.65 -10.09
CA ASP A 4 -7.33 20.75 -9.15
C ASP A 4 -6.87 20.17 -7.81
N ARG A 5 -5.56 20.22 -7.57
CA ARG A 5 -4.94 19.64 -6.38
C ARG A 5 -5.28 20.42 -5.11
N SER A 6 -5.85 21.62 -5.23
CA SER A 6 -6.29 22.42 -4.08
C SER A 6 -7.36 21.71 -3.25
N TYR A 7 -8.10 20.78 -3.85
CA TYR A 7 -9.09 19.97 -3.15
C TYR A 7 -8.50 19.18 -1.97
N TYR A 8 -7.31 18.63 -2.15
CA TYR A 8 -6.66 17.78 -1.15
C TYR A 8 -5.99 18.58 -0.04
N ASP A 9 -5.79 19.88 -0.22
CA ASP A 9 -5.02 20.71 0.69
C ASP A 9 -5.98 21.54 1.57
N LEU A 10 -5.76 21.50 2.88
CA LEU A 10 -6.48 22.27 3.88
C LEU A 10 -5.96 23.72 3.91
N PRO A 11 -6.76 24.69 4.43
CA PRO A 11 -6.35 26.10 4.50
C PRO A 11 -5.06 26.37 5.29
N ASN A 12 -4.68 25.45 6.19
CA ASN A 12 -3.44 25.50 6.97
C ASN A 12 -2.22 24.93 6.21
N GLY A 13 -2.39 24.45 4.98
CA GLY A 13 -1.34 23.84 4.15
C GLY A 13 -1.17 22.33 4.34
N ASP A 14 -1.90 21.72 5.27
CA ASP A 14 -1.96 20.26 5.43
C ASP A 14 -2.83 19.61 4.35
N ARG A 15 -2.94 18.28 4.34
CA ARG A 15 -3.90 17.58 3.49
C ARG A 15 -5.09 17.10 4.28
N ARG A 16 -6.21 16.90 3.58
CA ARG A 16 -7.32 16.09 4.08
C ARG A 16 -6.79 14.72 4.53
N GLU A 17 -7.31 14.22 5.63
CA GLU A 17 -6.89 12.95 6.22
C GLU A 17 -7.19 11.81 5.25
N ASN A 18 -6.15 11.04 4.95
CA ASN A 18 -6.26 9.84 4.14
C ASN A 18 -5.43 8.75 4.82
N PHE A 19 -5.98 7.54 4.82
CA PHE A 19 -5.34 6.38 5.40
C PHE A 19 -4.92 5.44 4.29
N SER A 20 -3.79 4.78 4.44
CA SER A 20 -3.25 3.93 3.38
C SER A 20 -2.72 2.61 3.91
N ALA A 21 -2.94 1.57 3.11
CA ALA A 21 -2.35 0.27 3.29
C ALA A 21 -1.61 -0.16 2.02
N THR A 22 -0.54 -0.92 2.21
CA THR A 22 0.12 -1.68 1.15
C THR A 22 -0.47 -3.08 1.15
N ALA A 23 -0.82 -3.63 -0.01
CA ALA A 23 -1.39 -4.98 -0.13
C ALA A 23 -0.71 -5.77 -1.26
N ASN A 24 0.59 -6.05 -1.08
CA ASN A 24 1.41 -6.66 -2.12
C ASN A 24 1.16 -8.17 -2.21
N SER A 25 1.14 -8.69 -3.43
CA SER A 25 1.10 -10.13 -3.68
C SER A 25 2.49 -10.62 -4.09
N PHE A 26 2.94 -11.69 -3.45
CA PHE A 26 4.13 -12.44 -3.81
C PHE A 26 3.74 -13.88 -4.18
N SER A 27 4.63 -14.59 -4.86
CA SER A 27 4.36 -15.99 -5.25
C SER A 27 4.12 -16.95 -4.08
N LYS A 28 4.50 -16.56 -2.85
CA LYS A 28 4.44 -17.40 -1.65
C LYS A 28 3.55 -16.85 -0.55
N PHE A 29 3.09 -15.61 -0.63
CA PHE A 29 2.27 -14.98 0.39
C PHE A 29 1.69 -13.66 -0.14
N TYR A 30 0.67 -13.16 0.55
CA TYR A 30 0.28 -11.76 0.51
C TYR A 30 0.87 -11.03 1.71
N LEU A 31 1.28 -9.79 1.48
CA LEU A 31 1.80 -8.90 2.50
C LEU A 31 0.90 -7.67 2.55
N ILE A 32 0.21 -7.50 3.66
CA ILE A 32 -0.68 -6.37 3.88
C ILE A 32 -0.18 -5.59 5.09
N GLU A 33 0.07 -4.30 4.91
CA GLU A 33 0.71 -3.45 5.92
C GLU A 33 0.04 -2.09 6.01
N SER A 34 -0.09 -1.57 7.23
CA SER A 34 -0.52 -0.19 7.42
C SER A 34 0.62 0.78 7.13
N ASN A 35 0.26 1.96 6.62
CA ASN A 35 1.21 3.02 6.31
C ASN A 35 0.99 4.23 7.22
N VAL A 36 2.05 5.02 7.41
CA VAL A 36 1.91 6.43 7.77
C VAL A 36 1.65 7.23 6.50
N ALA A 37 0.70 8.15 6.55
CA ALA A 37 0.24 8.89 5.40
C ALA A 37 0.36 10.41 5.61
N TYR A 38 1.08 11.07 4.71
CA TYR A 38 1.01 12.52 4.48
C TYR A 38 1.66 12.85 3.13
N ARG A 39 0.84 13.24 2.13
CA ARG A 39 1.22 13.46 0.71
C ARG A 39 1.83 12.24 -0.02
N ALA A 40 2.41 11.31 0.72
CA ALA A 40 2.90 10.01 0.36
C ALA A 40 2.53 9.03 1.47
N ALA A 41 2.48 7.75 1.14
CA ALA A 41 2.34 6.67 2.11
C ALA A 41 3.70 5.99 2.27
N MET A 42 4.07 5.66 3.51
CA MET A 42 5.29 4.91 3.84
C MET A 42 4.98 3.82 4.85
N PRO A 43 5.72 2.69 4.86
CA PRO A 43 5.56 1.68 5.89
C PRO A 43 5.66 2.28 7.30
N ASP A 44 4.64 2.02 8.12
CA ASP A 44 4.56 2.50 9.49
C ASP A 44 5.35 1.59 10.44
N PRO A 45 6.32 2.10 11.22
CA PRO A 45 7.07 1.30 12.19
C PRO A 45 6.23 0.76 13.34
N GLU A 46 5.19 1.53 13.69
CA GLU A 46 4.22 1.18 14.72
C GLU A 46 2.94 0.60 14.10
N GLY A 47 2.96 0.40 12.78
CA GLY A 47 1.88 -0.18 12.04
C GLY A 47 1.74 -1.67 12.26
N ILE A 48 0.72 -2.21 11.60
CA ILE A 48 0.48 -3.65 11.60
C ILE A 48 0.97 -4.27 10.29
N ARG A 49 1.26 -5.57 10.36
CA ARG A 49 1.63 -6.40 9.22
C ARG A 49 0.88 -7.72 9.28
N HIS A 50 0.19 -8.03 8.20
CA HIS A 50 -0.42 -9.32 7.92
C HIS A 50 0.37 -10.05 6.83
N VAL A 51 0.76 -11.29 7.12
CA VAL A 51 1.36 -12.20 6.14
C VAL A 51 0.37 -13.36 5.95
N LEU A 52 -0.30 -13.38 4.81
CA LEU A 52 -1.33 -14.36 4.49
C LEU A 52 -0.80 -15.37 3.46
N PRO A 53 -1.24 -16.64 3.52
CA PRO A 53 -0.81 -17.64 2.55
C PRO A 53 -1.36 -17.33 1.14
N PRO A 54 -0.76 -17.88 0.08
CA PRO A 54 -1.10 -17.52 -1.30
C PRO A 54 -2.50 -17.99 -1.74
N ASP A 55 -3.12 -18.89 -0.97
CA ASP A 55 -4.48 -19.41 -1.12
C ASP A 55 -5.50 -18.73 -0.19
N ALA A 56 -5.12 -17.63 0.48
CA ALA A 56 -6.02 -16.85 1.31
C ALA A 56 -7.29 -16.43 0.54
N SER A 57 -8.45 -16.54 1.19
CA SER A 57 -9.72 -16.17 0.60
C SER A 57 -9.84 -14.65 0.40
N ALA A 58 -10.78 -14.24 -0.46
CA ALA A 58 -11.14 -12.84 -0.62
C ALA A 58 -11.49 -12.20 0.74
N GLU A 59 -12.35 -12.83 1.53
CA GLU A 59 -12.70 -12.35 2.87
C GLU A 59 -11.48 -12.13 3.78
N GLN A 60 -10.53 -13.07 3.82
CA GLN A 60 -9.31 -12.93 4.63
C GLN A 60 -8.45 -11.76 4.16
N LEU A 61 -8.31 -11.59 2.84
CA LEU A 61 -7.56 -10.47 2.25
C LEU A 61 -8.22 -9.14 2.57
N GLY A 62 -9.54 -9.02 2.36
CA GLY A 62 -10.27 -7.80 2.65
C GLY A 62 -10.29 -7.45 4.13
N ALA A 63 -10.43 -8.43 5.03
CA ALA A 63 -10.35 -8.22 6.47
C ALA A 63 -8.99 -7.66 6.89
N ALA A 64 -7.89 -8.24 6.38
CA ALA A 64 -6.54 -7.75 6.64
C ALA A 64 -6.31 -6.34 6.05
N ILE A 65 -6.87 -6.02 4.88
CA ILE A 65 -6.81 -4.67 4.30
C ILE A 65 -7.57 -3.67 5.17
N LEU A 66 -8.79 -3.98 5.61
CA LEU A 66 -9.58 -3.12 6.49
C LEU A 66 -8.85 -2.87 7.82
N ASP A 67 -8.28 -3.92 8.41
CA ASP A 67 -7.50 -3.81 9.64
C ASP A 67 -6.26 -2.93 9.46
N ALA A 68 -5.54 -3.09 8.33
CA ALA A 68 -4.39 -2.26 8.01
C ALA A 68 -4.77 -0.79 7.75
N LEU A 69 -5.92 -0.53 7.13
CA LEU A 69 -6.43 0.83 6.97
C LEU A 69 -6.81 1.44 8.33
N ALA A 70 -7.43 0.67 9.22
CA ALA A 70 -7.80 1.12 10.56
C ALA A 70 -6.58 1.45 11.44
N HIS A 71 -5.45 0.80 11.20
CA HIS A 71 -4.18 1.05 11.89
C HIS A 71 -3.23 1.98 11.12
N SER A 72 -3.68 2.54 9.99
CA SER A 72 -2.91 3.57 9.29
C SER A 72 -2.98 4.87 10.09
N ARG A 73 -1.88 5.63 10.12
CA ARG A 73 -1.81 6.90 10.83
C ARG A 73 -1.63 8.05 9.86
N PHE A 74 -2.42 9.11 10.02
CA PHE A 74 -2.20 10.37 9.32
C PHE A 74 -1.29 11.27 10.16
N ILE A 75 -0.11 11.61 9.63
CA ILE A 75 0.93 12.36 10.36
C ILE A 75 1.22 13.66 9.60
N PRO A 76 0.51 14.77 9.90
CA PRO A 76 0.77 16.06 9.27
C PRO A 76 2.09 16.70 9.76
N PRO A 77 2.64 17.71 9.06
CA PRO A 77 3.83 18.46 9.46
C PRO A 77 3.81 19.04 10.87
N SER A 78 2.63 19.30 11.42
CA SER A 78 2.43 19.76 12.79
C SER A 78 2.63 18.66 13.85
N HIS A 79 2.64 17.38 13.45
CA HIS A 79 2.78 16.25 14.34
C HIS A 79 4.24 16.08 14.81
N PRO A 80 4.50 15.79 16.11
CA PRO A 80 5.86 15.66 16.64
C PRO A 80 6.72 14.59 15.93
N GLU A 81 6.10 13.52 15.45
CA GLU A 81 6.80 12.42 14.74
C GLU A 81 7.12 12.74 13.26
N PHE A 82 6.64 13.86 12.71
CA PHE A 82 6.72 14.11 11.27
C PHE A 82 8.15 14.10 10.73
N ASP A 83 9.06 14.83 11.38
CA ASP A 83 10.44 14.94 10.92
C ASP A 83 11.17 13.60 11.03
N ALA A 84 11.00 12.90 12.14
CA ALA A 84 11.56 11.57 12.36
C ALA A 84 11.10 10.57 11.29
N LEU A 85 9.82 10.58 10.91
CA LEU A 85 9.25 9.66 9.93
C LEU A 85 9.55 10.05 8.48
N PHE A 86 9.38 11.32 8.11
CA PHE A 86 9.40 11.74 6.70
C PHE A 86 10.70 12.43 6.25
N LYS A 87 11.52 12.96 7.16
CA LYS A 87 12.75 13.68 6.81
C LYS A 87 14.02 12.94 7.23
N GLU A 88 14.02 12.33 8.40
CA GLU A 88 15.22 11.76 9.02
C GLU A 88 15.42 10.27 8.71
N ARG A 89 14.38 9.59 8.19
CA ARG A 89 14.48 8.19 7.80
C ARG A 89 15.48 7.96 6.67
N LYS A 90 16.46 7.10 6.95
CA LYS A 90 17.38 6.58 5.95
C LYS A 90 16.69 5.52 5.09
N ALA A 91 16.03 5.96 4.02
CA ALA A 91 15.25 5.10 3.15
C ALA A 91 16.02 3.88 2.60
N ALA A 92 17.32 3.99 2.36
CA ALA A 92 18.12 2.89 1.81
C ALA A 92 18.30 1.73 2.81
N GLU A 93 18.64 2.02 4.07
CA GLU A 93 18.87 1.01 5.12
C GLU A 93 17.57 0.25 5.41
N LEU A 94 16.45 0.97 5.50
CA LEU A 94 15.12 0.37 5.72
C LEU A 94 14.70 -0.57 4.57
N VAL A 95 15.07 -0.26 3.33
CA VAL A 95 14.73 -1.11 2.17
C VAL A 95 15.48 -2.45 2.22
N ASP A 96 16.79 -2.44 2.53
CA ASP A 96 17.58 -3.66 2.54
C ASP A 96 17.21 -4.61 3.69
N GLU A 97 16.90 -4.08 4.87
CA GLU A 97 16.39 -4.88 6.00
C GLU A 97 15.03 -5.47 5.69
N TYR A 98 14.13 -4.65 5.14
CA TYR A 98 12.80 -5.09 4.73
C TYR A 98 12.86 -6.21 3.68
N ASP A 99 13.78 -6.11 2.72
CA ASP A 99 14.02 -7.17 1.75
C ASP A 99 14.51 -8.47 2.34
N ALA A 100 15.49 -8.39 3.25
CA ALA A 100 16.03 -9.57 3.88
C ALA A 100 14.92 -10.34 4.60
N GLU A 101 14.00 -9.62 5.26
CA GLU A 101 12.84 -10.21 5.91
C GLU A 101 11.85 -10.81 4.90
N LEU A 102 11.50 -10.10 3.83
CA LEU A 102 10.61 -10.65 2.80
C LEU A 102 11.22 -11.87 2.09
N MET A 103 12.54 -11.88 1.89
CA MET A 103 13.27 -13.04 1.37
C MET A 103 13.22 -14.23 2.33
N ARG A 104 13.35 -13.98 3.63
CA ARG A 104 13.22 -15.00 4.68
C ARG A 104 11.81 -15.59 4.70
N LEU A 105 10.77 -14.74 4.65
CA LEU A 105 9.36 -15.16 4.56
C LEU A 105 9.07 -15.97 3.30
N ALA A 106 9.66 -15.58 2.16
CA ALA A 106 9.51 -16.30 0.89
C ALA A 106 10.34 -17.59 0.81
N GLY A 107 11.31 -17.79 1.73
CA GLY A 107 12.27 -18.89 1.66
C GLY A 107 13.21 -18.80 0.45
N VAL A 108 13.53 -17.58 -0.03
CA VAL A 108 14.38 -17.36 -1.21
C VAL A 108 15.68 -16.65 -0.86
N LYS A 109 16.73 -16.91 -1.64
CA LYS A 109 18.08 -16.37 -1.39
C LYS A 109 18.40 -15.07 -2.13
N ASN A 110 17.54 -14.61 -3.03
CA ASN A 110 17.81 -13.41 -3.81
C ASN A 110 16.53 -12.62 -4.14
N LYS A 111 16.68 -11.29 -4.29
CA LYS A 111 15.61 -10.35 -4.64
C LYS A 111 14.94 -10.70 -5.98
N ALA A 112 15.69 -11.23 -6.95
CA ALA A 112 15.11 -11.58 -8.26
C ALA A 112 14.03 -12.68 -8.14
N SER A 113 14.27 -13.69 -7.31
CA SER A 113 13.29 -14.74 -6.97
C SER A 113 12.14 -14.20 -6.13
N LEU A 114 12.42 -13.33 -5.15
CA LEU A 114 11.43 -12.71 -4.28
C LEU A 114 10.35 -11.97 -5.11
N TYR A 115 10.82 -11.10 -6.01
CA TYR A 115 9.94 -10.23 -6.79
C TYR A 115 9.43 -10.86 -8.08
N ARG A 116 9.78 -12.11 -8.38
CA ARG A 116 9.30 -12.79 -9.59
C ARG A 116 7.79 -13.02 -9.46
N GLY A 117 7.02 -12.42 -10.37
CA GLY A 117 5.56 -12.48 -10.36
C GLY A 117 4.90 -11.68 -9.24
N ALA A 118 5.66 -10.95 -8.43
CA ALA A 118 5.10 -10.11 -7.39
C ALA A 118 4.39 -8.90 -8.00
N LYS A 119 3.31 -8.47 -7.36
CA LYS A 119 2.44 -7.37 -7.78
C LYS A 119 2.25 -6.39 -6.63
N GLY A 120 2.33 -5.11 -6.95
CA GLY A 120 2.16 -4.03 -5.98
C GLY A 120 0.73 -3.51 -5.99
N VAL A 121 0.12 -3.36 -4.82
CA VAL A 121 -1.19 -2.73 -4.67
C VAL A 121 -1.13 -1.73 -3.52
N ASN A 122 -1.59 -0.51 -3.79
CA ASN A 122 -1.86 0.47 -2.75
C ASN A 122 -3.37 0.60 -2.56
N VAL A 123 -3.79 0.60 -1.30
CA VAL A 123 -5.17 0.85 -0.91
C VAL A 123 -5.20 2.15 -0.12
N THR A 124 -6.11 3.05 -0.46
CA THR A 124 -6.28 4.33 0.22
C THR A 124 -7.74 4.51 0.61
N LEU A 125 -7.98 4.80 1.88
CA LEU A 125 -9.27 5.26 2.38
C LEU A 125 -9.30 6.78 2.33
N GLU A 126 -10.20 7.31 1.52
CA GLU A 126 -10.50 8.74 1.41
C GLU A 126 -11.72 9.05 2.28
N VAL A 127 -11.46 9.56 3.49
CA VAL A 127 -12.47 9.75 4.54
C VAL A 127 -13.61 10.64 4.05
N ASP A 128 -13.27 11.77 3.42
CA ASP A 128 -14.25 12.77 2.99
C ASP A 128 -15.20 12.27 1.89
N HIS A 129 -14.78 11.28 1.11
CA HIS A 129 -15.58 10.70 0.04
C HIS A 129 -16.25 9.40 0.46
N SER A 130 -15.95 8.92 1.67
CA SER A 130 -16.40 7.62 2.17
C SER A 130 -16.13 6.50 1.17
N GLN A 131 -14.92 6.50 0.59
CA GLN A 131 -14.53 5.53 -0.44
C GLN A 131 -13.13 4.96 -0.19
N ILE A 132 -12.95 3.71 -0.61
CA ILE A 132 -11.67 3.03 -0.65
C ILE A 132 -11.25 2.91 -2.11
N ASN A 133 -10.10 3.48 -2.43
CA ASN A 133 -9.47 3.37 -3.73
C ASN A 133 -8.36 2.30 -3.70
N ILE A 134 -8.41 1.38 -4.65
CA ILE A 134 -7.45 0.29 -4.83
C ILE A 134 -6.70 0.56 -6.13
N TYR A 135 -5.39 0.69 -6.02
CA TYR A 135 -4.49 0.96 -7.14
C TYR A 135 -3.52 -0.20 -7.30
N ALA A 136 -3.68 -0.96 -8.38
CA ALA A 136 -2.72 -1.98 -8.77
C ALA A 136 -1.66 -1.39 -9.71
N PHE A 137 -0.41 -1.75 -9.45
CA PHE A 137 0.75 -1.24 -10.17
C PHE A 137 1.48 -2.35 -10.90
N SER A 138 1.89 -2.10 -12.14
CA SER A 138 2.83 -2.95 -12.84
C SER A 138 4.22 -2.85 -12.21
N ARG A 139 4.94 -3.98 -12.16
CA ARG A 139 6.31 -4.00 -11.67
C ARG A 139 7.24 -3.31 -12.67
N ARG A 140 8.04 -2.34 -12.20
CA ARG A 140 9.19 -1.85 -12.97
C ARG A 140 10.42 -2.74 -12.78
N LYS A 141 11.08 -3.11 -13.88
CA LYS A 141 12.32 -3.89 -13.86
C LYS A 141 13.37 -3.20 -12.98
N GLY A 142 13.94 -3.94 -12.03
CA GLY A 142 15.06 -3.48 -11.20
C GLY A 142 14.72 -2.50 -10.07
N ARG A 143 13.43 -2.28 -9.73
CA ARG A 143 13.06 -1.48 -8.56
C ARG A 143 11.97 -2.12 -7.71
N TYR A 144 11.95 -1.69 -6.46
CA TYR A 144 10.85 -1.82 -5.50
C TYR A 144 9.59 -1.18 -6.05
N PHE A 145 8.43 -1.69 -5.63
CA PHE A 145 7.09 -1.26 -6.09
C PHE A 145 6.75 0.22 -5.85
N TRP A 146 7.67 0.99 -5.27
CA TRP A 146 7.51 2.40 -4.96
C TRP A 146 8.22 3.26 -6.00
N SER A 147 7.61 3.49 -7.17
CA SER A 147 8.04 4.59 -8.04
C SER A 147 6.87 5.48 -8.38
N ARG A 148 7.02 6.79 -8.19
CA ARG A 148 6.06 7.84 -8.60
C ARG A 148 5.69 7.85 -10.10
N LYS A 149 6.25 6.94 -10.90
CA LYS A 149 6.08 6.88 -12.35
C LYS A 149 5.38 5.60 -12.83
N SER A 150 5.05 4.64 -11.96
CA SER A 150 4.19 3.52 -12.37
C SER A 150 2.76 4.04 -12.41
N ASP A 151 2.23 4.22 -13.62
CA ASP A 151 0.82 4.54 -13.78
C ASP A 151 -0.01 3.36 -13.24
N PRO A 152 -1.05 3.63 -12.43
CA PRO A 152 -1.94 2.56 -11.96
C PRO A 152 -2.57 1.88 -13.17
N VAL A 153 -2.46 0.55 -13.23
CA VAL A 153 -2.95 -0.26 -14.35
C VAL A 153 -4.34 -0.81 -14.06
N GLY A 154 -4.67 -1.00 -12.79
CA GLY A 154 -6.02 -1.27 -12.31
C GLY A 154 -6.38 -0.25 -11.24
N LYS A 155 -7.47 0.49 -11.45
CA LYS A 155 -8.12 1.31 -10.41
C LYS A 155 -9.48 0.69 -10.10
N ARG A 156 -9.73 0.43 -8.82
CA ARG A 156 -11.07 0.10 -8.31
C ARG A 156 -11.42 1.06 -7.20
N THR A 157 -12.70 1.40 -7.10
CA THR A 157 -13.23 2.24 -6.05
C THR A 157 -14.44 1.52 -5.47
N VAL A 158 -14.45 1.35 -4.15
CA VAL A 158 -15.57 0.75 -3.41
C VAL A 158 -15.97 1.68 -2.26
N PRO A 159 -17.20 1.60 -1.75
CA PRO A 159 -17.61 2.37 -0.57
C PRO A 159 -16.76 2.03 0.66
N ALA A 160 -16.54 2.97 1.57
CA ALA A 160 -15.79 2.72 2.80
C ALA A 160 -16.48 1.72 3.75
N ALA A 161 -17.81 1.56 3.62
CA ALA A 161 -18.60 0.60 4.39
C ALA A 161 -18.71 -0.78 3.71
N VAL A 162 -17.90 -1.05 2.67
CA VAL A 162 -17.85 -2.34 1.97
C VAL A 162 -17.54 -3.49 2.93
N SER A 163 -18.10 -4.67 2.66
CA SER A 163 -17.75 -5.86 3.44
C SER A 163 -16.32 -6.34 3.16
N ALA A 164 -15.75 -7.12 4.08
CA ALA A 164 -14.43 -7.73 3.88
C ALA A 164 -14.39 -8.60 2.62
N GLN A 165 -15.45 -9.37 2.35
CA GLN A 165 -15.55 -10.21 1.15
C GLN A 165 -15.49 -9.37 -0.13
N GLU A 166 -16.36 -8.36 -0.26
CA GLU A 166 -16.43 -7.51 -1.46
C GLU A 166 -15.14 -6.70 -1.67
N LEU A 167 -14.51 -6.22 -0.59
CA LEU A 167 -13.22 -5.55 -0.69
C LEU A 167 -12.12 -6.49 -1.18
N GLY A 168 -12.10 -7.73 -0.68
CA GLY A 168 -11.18 -8.77 -1.12
C GLY A 168 -11.37 -9.13 -2.58
N GLU A 169 -12.60 -9.23 -3.05
CA GLU A 169 -12.93 -9.47 -4.47
C GLU A 169 -12.44 -8.32 -5.33
N ALA A 170 -12.76 -7.07 -4.97
CA ALA A 170 -12.29 -5.88 -5.69
C ALA A 170 -10.75 -5.77 -5.70
N TYR A 171 -10.09 -6.18 -4.62
CA TYR A 171 -8.64 -6.29 -4.53
C TYR A 171 -8.09 -7.32 -5.53
N LEU A 172 -8.65 -8.54 -5.55
CA LEU A 172 -8.23 -9.61 -6.46
C LEU A 172 -8.46 -9.25 -7.92
N GLU A 173 -9.57 -8.57 -8.24
CA GLU A 173 -9.81 -8.03 -9.57
C GLU A 173 -8.77 -6.99 -9.98
N ALA A 174 -8.49 -6.01 -9.12
CA ALA A 174 -7.47 -4.99 -9.40
C ALA A 174 -6.10 -5.65 -9.57
N LEU A 175 -5.79 -6.66 -8.75
CA LEU A 175 -4.56 -7.45 -8.83
C LEU A 175 -4.47 -8.22 -10.16
N ALA A 176 -5.58 -8.76 -10.67
CA ALA A 176 -5.63 -9.44 -11.95
C ALA A 176 -5.31 -8.49 -13.12
N GLU A 177 -5.81 -7.25 -13.06
CA GLU A 177 -5.53 -6.18 -14.03
C GLU A 177 -4.12 -5.57 -13.90
N GLY A 178 -3.55 -5.59 -12.70
CA GLY A 178 -2.15 -5.25 -12.41
C GLY A 178 -1.21 -6.20 -13.15
N GLY A 179 -0.92 -5.88 -14.41
CA GLY A 179 -0.25 -6.75 -15.36
C GLY A 179 1.10 -7.31 -14.91
N ALA A 180 1.43 -8.50 -15.42
CA ALA A 180 2.80 -8.99 -15.47
C ALA A 180 3.64 -8.12 -16.41
N ILE A 181 4.91 -7.95 -16.06
CA ILE A 181 5.92 -7.09 -16.72
C ILE A 181 5.75 -7.05 -18.26
N SER A 182 5.64 -5.84 -18.82
CA SER A 182 6.12 -5.53 -20.19
C SER A 182 7.63 -5.41 -20.22
#